data_AF-A0A8T4K7G7-F1
#
_entry.id   AF-A0A8T4K7G7-F1
#
_cell.length_a   1.000
_cell.length_b   1.000
_cell.length_c   1.000
_cell.angle_alpha   90.00
_cell.angle_beta   90.00
_cell.angle_gamma   90.00
#
_symmetry.space_group_name_H-M   'P 1'
#
loop_
_entity.id
_entity.type
_entity.pdbx_description
1 polymer ?
#
loop_
_entity_poly.entity_id
_entity_poly.type
_entity_poly.pdbx_seq_one_letter_code
_entity_poly.pdbx_strand_id
1 'polypeptide(L)'
;MKKKGMAAAVLAAGLSAAAVMPAFAGQWEKDSTGYWYQNDDGSYPAAVWQWLDGNGDGISECYYFYEDGYMASNTTVDGYTVDENGCWTVNGQIQTKKNVDSVQFVDFSSYFNTDLHTFAKQLGYSEESLANKIAMSRHTLELYTFPYGGGISFIDDDPNTDYHYIFLKDENGDFSNQMSFIATGNLKELITGLTKEEYTASELEEIVRQAGATNIQKTEKAEKEMVMGLSDGGFVPTDNYRMRYYTKLEFDYNGYHYMLDSVGSHNPLIREGEIHRID
;
A
#
# COMPACT_ATOMS: atom_id res chain seq x y z
N MET A 1 -57.25 -38.14 -6.21
CA MET A 1 -56.30 -37.86 -7.32
C MET A 1 -55.06 -37.23 -6.68
N LYS A 2 -53.88 -37.89 -6.57
CA LYS A 2 -52.85 -38.11 -7.62
C LYS A 2 -52.52 -36.78 -8.32
N LYS A 3 -51.32 -36.20 -8.37
CA LYS A 3 -49.92 -36.68 -8.26
C LYS A 3 -48.97 -35.45 -8.24
N LYS A 4 -47.82 -35.57 -7.54
CA LYS A 4 -46.41 -35.26 -7.94
C LYS A 4 -46.06 -33.81 -8.40
N GLY A 5 -44.93 -33.19 -8.01
CA GLY A 5 -43.77 -33.63 -7.24
C GLY A 5 -42.58 -32.64 -7.42
N MET A 6 -41.59 -32.76 -6.52
CA MET A 6 -40.14 -32.47 -6.63
C MET A 6 -39.69 -31.06 -7.07
N ALA A 7 -38.50 -30.55 -6.74
CA ALA A 7 -37.49 -30.76 -5.71
C ALA A 7 -36.35 -29.75 -6.02
N ALA A 8 -35.75 -29.20 -4.97
CA ALA A 8 -34.35 -28.75 -4.80
C ALA A 8 -33.46 -28.34 -6.01
N ALA A 9 -32.87 -27.15 -5.90
CA ALA A 9 -31.45 -26.87 -6.18
C ALA A 9 -31.00 -25.81 -5.13
N VAL A 10 -30.23 -26.11 -4.08
CA VAL A 10 -28.84 -26.59 -3.96
C VAL A 10 -27.79 -25.49 -4.25
N LEU A 11 -27.16 -25.05 -3.15
CA LEU A 11 -25.78 -24.59 -2.96
C LEU A 11 -25.30 -23.27 -3.61
N ALA A 12 -25.03 -22.29 -2.73
CA ALA A 12 -23.71 -21.66 -2.66
C ALA A 12 -23.41 -21.26 -1.20
N ALA A 13 -23.10 -22.26 -0.37
CA ALA A 13 -22.14 -22.04 0.71
C ALA A 13 -20.76 -22.16 0.05
N GLY A 14 -20.01 -21.06 0.04
CA GLY A 14 -18.61 -21.04 -0.38
C GLY A 14 -17.86 -20.16 0.60
N LEU A 15 -17.20 -20.79 1.56
CA LEU A 15 -16.29 -20.18 2.53
C LEU A 15 -15.35 -19.20 1.82
N SER A 16 -15.28 -17.99 2.34
CA SER A 16 -14.00 -17.33 2.59
C SER A 16 -14.19 -16.40 3.78
N ALA A 17 -14.46 -17.00 4.95
CA ALA A 17 -13.69 -16.55 6.10
C ALA A 17 -12.23 -16.87 5.75
N ALA A 18 -11.60 -16.01 4.95
CA ALA A 18 -10.17 -15.83 5.11
C ALA A 18 -10.08 -15.42 6.57
N ALA A 19 -9.63 -16.33 7.42
CA ALA A 19 -9.13 -15.95 8.71
C ALA A 19 -8.03 -14.94 8.38
N VAL A 20 -8.37 -13.66 8.42
CA VAL A 20 -7.40 -12.61 8.63
C VAL A 20 -6.85 -12.98 9.99
N MET A 21 -5.78 -13.79 10.01
CA MET A 21 -5.04 -13.97 11.24
C MET A 21 -4.55 -12.57 11.57
N PRO A 22 -5.04 -11.96 12.66
CA PRO A 22 -4.42 -10.73 13.12
C PRO A 22 -2.94 -11.08 13.28
N ALA A 23 -2.05 -10.26 12.71
CA ALA A 23 -0.67 -10.24 13.17
C ALA A 23 -0.78 -9.71 14.61
N PHE A 24 -1.00 -10.60 15.56
CA PHE A 24 -1.02 -10.25 16.96
C PHE A 24 0.39 -9.80 17.27
N ALA A 25 0.56 -8.52 17.57
CA ALA A 25 1.74 -8.11 18.30
C ALA A 25 1.71 -8.92 19.61
N GLY A 26 2.81 -9.57 19.90
CA GLY A 26 2.98 -10.35 21.11
C GLY A 26 4.42 -10.19 21.56
N GLN A 27 4.68 -10.60 22.80
CA GLN A 27 5.99 -10.44 23.41
C GLN A 27 6.58 -11.78 23.82
N TRP A 28 7.89 -11.89 23.67
CA TRP A 28 8.66 -12.99 24.23
C TRP A 28 8.77 -12.81 25.73
N GLU A 29 8.42 -13.86 26.45
CA GLU A 29 8.53 -13.95 27.89
C GLU A 29 9.47 -15.10 28.28
N LYS A 30 10.04 -15.02 29.48
CA LYS A 30 11.01 -16.02 29.97
C LYS A 30 10.92 -16.25 31.47
N ASP A 31 11.03 -17.51 31.87
CA ASP A 31 11.19 -17.91 33.26
C ASP A 31 12.33 -18.96 33.44
N SER A 32 12.32 -19.69 34.56
CA SER A 32 13.28 -20.78 34.81
C SER A 32 13.07 -22.03 33.94
N THR A 33 11.88 -22.18 33.36
CA THR A 33 11.47 -23.33 32.55
C THR A 33 11.87 -23.13 31.10
N GLY A 34 11.64 -21.94 30.56
CA GLY A 34 11.99 -21.63 29.17
C GLY A 34 11.45 -20.30 28.69
N TYR A 35 11.38 -20.16 27.37
CA TYR A 35 10.75 -19.02 26.69
C TYR A 35 9.35 -19.40 26.22
N TRP A 36 8.40 -18.47 26.28
CA TRP A 36 7.09 -18.58 25.62
C TRP A 36 6.73 -17.26 24.95
N TYR A 37 5.72 -17.29 24.09
CA TYR A 37 5.24 -16.10 23.40
C TYR A 37 3.81 -15.77 23.85
N GLN A 38 3.59 -14.55 24.33
CA GLN A 38 2.29 -14.08 24.78
C GLN A 38 1.71 -13.07 23.79
N ASN A 39 0.54 -13.37 23.25
CA ASN A 39 -0.22 -12.46 22.38
C ASN A 39 -0.84 -11.31 23.19
N ASP A 40 -1.18 -10.21 22.53
CA ASP A 40 -1.84 -9.03 23.15
C ASP A 40 -3.13 -9.36 23.93
N ASP A 41 -3.88 -10.38 23.50
CA ASP A 41 -5.11 -10.83 24.18
C ASP A 41 -4.84 -11.72 25.41
N GLY A 42 -3.58 -11.95 25.74
CA GLY A 42 -3.11 -12.78 26.84
C GLY A 42 -3.03 -14.27 26.52
N SER A 43 -3.45 -14.70 25.33
CA SER A 43 -3.29 -16.08 24.86
C SER A 43 -1.84 -16.39 24.47
N TYR A 44 -1.50 -17.67 24.33
CA TYR A 44 -0.18 -18.11 23.89
C TYR A 44 -0.29 -19.37 23.01
N PRO A 45 0.64 -19.58 22.06
CA PRO A 45 0.67 -20.79 21.25
C PRO A 45 0.99 -22.02 22.11
N ALA A 46 0.30 -23.14 21.86
CA ALA A 46 0.56 -24.41 22.55
C ALA A 46 0.35 -25.60 21.59
N ALA A 47 1.27 -26.55 21.63
CA ALA A 47 1.33 -27.73 20.74
C ALA A 47 1.23 -27.37 19.24
N VAL A 48 1.96 -26.34 18.80
CA VAL A 48 1.81 -25.77 17.45
C VAL A 48 3.10 -25.15 16.92
N TRP A 49 3.29 -25.24 15.60
CA TRP A 49 4.26 -24.45 14.86
C TRP A 49 3.69 -23.07 14.54
N GLN A 50 4.40 -22.02 14.91
CA GLN A 50 3.95 -20.65 14.73
C GLN A 50 5.05 -19.82 14.05
N TRP A 51 4.65 -19.07 13.03
CA TRP A 51 5.48 -18.01 12.46
C TRP A 51 5.29 -16.75 13.31
N LEU A 52 6.39 -16.20 13.80
CA LEU A 52 6.41 -15.03 14.68
C LEU A 52 7.45 -14.03 14.21
N ASP A 53 7.06 -12.78 14.07
CA ASP A 53 7.95 -11.63 13.92
C ASP A 53 8.11 -11.00 15.31
N GLY A 54 8.92 -11.66 16.14
CA GLY A 54 9.06 -11.30 17.54
C GLY A 54 9.97 -10.09 17.78
N ASN A 55 10.70 -9.64 16.76
CA ASN A 55 11.57 -8.47 16.80
C ASN A 55 10.98 -7.25 16.05
N GLY A 56 9.87 -7.43 15.33
CA GLY A 56 9.17 -6.37 14.61
C GLY A 56 9.90 -5.89 13.36
N ASP A 57 10.77 -6.71 12.76
CA ASP A 57 11.55 -6.32 11.58
C ASP A 57 10.85 -6.60 10.24
N GLY A 58 9.64 -7.19 10.29
CA GLY A 58 8.87 -7.58 9.12
C GLY A 58 9.26 -8.95 8.55
N ILE A 59 10.08 -9.72 9.25
CA ILE A 59 10.46 -11.09 8.91
C ILE A 59 10.07 -12.00 10.07
N SER A 60 9.25 -13.01 9.79
CA SER A 60 8.95 -14.04 10.77
C SER A 60 9.87 -15.23 10.66
N GLU A 61 10.33 -15.72 11.80
CA GLU A 61 10.89 -17.06 11.96
C GLU A 61 9.80 -18.05 12.41
N CYS A 62 10.03 -19.34 12.20
CA CYS A 62 9.12 -20.39 12.63
C CYS A 62 9.62 -21.07 13.91
N TYR A 63 8.75 -21.14 14.91
CA TYR A 63 9.02 -21.72 16.23
C TYR A 63 7.99 -22.81 16.53
N TYR A 64 8.38 -23.82 17.31
CA TYR A 64 7.44 -24.79 17.86
C TYR A 64 7.22 -24.54 19.35
N PHE A 65 5.96 -24.57 19.78
CA PHE A 65 5.57 -24.49 21.18
C PHE A 65 4.99 -25.83 21.64
N TYR A 66 5.45 -26.33 22.77
CA TYR A 66 4.93 -27.55 23.39
C TYR A 66 3.53 -27.32 23.98
N GLU A 67 2.88 -28.38 24.46
CA GLU A 67 1.51 -28.34 25.01
C GLU A 67 1.41 -27.43 26.25
N ASP A 68 2.51 -27.24 26.98
CA ASP A 68 2.62 -26.33 28.12
C ASP A 68 2.93 -24.87 27.73
N GLY A 69 3.06 -24.58 26.44
CA GLY A 69 3.29 -23.25 25.89
C GLY A 69 4.75 -22.83 25.78
N TYR A 70 5.71 -23.65 26.21
CA TYR A 70 7.12 -23.32 26.09
C TYR A 70 7.68 -23.64 24.71
N MET A 71 8.55 -22.76 24.22
CA MET A 71 9.24 -22.89 22.95
C MET A 71 10.25 -24.04 22.98
N ALA A 72 10.29 -24.84 21.92
CA ALA A 72 11.34 -25.82 21.69
C ALA A 72 12.65 -25.12 21.28
N SER A 73 13.79 -25.56 21.83
CA SER A 73 15.13 -25.10 21.44
C SER A 73 16.13 -26.25 21.38
N ASN A 74 17.08 -26.14 20.46
CA ASN A 74 18.17 -27.09 20.22
C ASN A 74 17.71 -28.56 20.16
N THR A 75 16.64 -28.83 19.42
CA THR A 75 15.97 -30.14 19.41
C THR A 75 15.31 -30.43 18.06
N THR A 76 14.67 -31.58 17.93
CA THR A 76 13.88 -31.96 16.75
C THR A 76 12.45 -32.26 17.16
N VAL A 77 11.50 -31.63 16.48
CA VAL A 77 10.06 -31.79 16.68
C VAL A 77 9.42 -32.12 15.33
N ASP A 78 8.55 -33.12 15.27
CA ASP A 78 7.86 -33.56 14.03
C ASP A 78 8.79 -33.85 12.84
N GLY A 79 10.06 -34.20 13.10
CA GLY A 79 11.07 -34.42 12.07
C GLY A 79 11.75 -33.14 11.54
N TYR A 80 11.43 -31.98 12.10
CA TYR A 80 12.04 -30.69 11.82
C TYR A 80 12.97 -30.25 12.96
N THR A 81 14.14 -29.73 12.62
CA THR A 81 15.16 -29.33 13.61
C THR A 81 15.05 -27.84 13.92
N VAL A 82 15.05 -27.48 15.19
CA VAL A 82 15.16 -26.09 15.67
C VAL A 82 16.54 -25.83 16.25
N ASP A 83 17.08 -24.63 16.05
CA ASP A 83 18.39 -24.23 16.57
C ASP A 83 18.36 -23.83 18.06
N GLU A 84 19.49 -23.34 18.59
CA GLU A 84 19.59 -22.89 19.99
C GLU A 84 18.67 -21.71 20.35
N ASN A 85 18.24 -20.94 19.36
CA ASN A 85 17.29 -19.84 19.51
C ASN A 85 15.83 -20.31 19.30
N GLY A 86 15.62 -21.59 19.01
CA GLY A 86 14.30 -22.18 18.74
C GLY A 86 13.79 -22.00 17.32
N CYS A 87 14.60 -21.41 16.43
CA CYS A 87 14.22 -21.16 15.06
C CYS A 87 14.29 -22.45 14.24
N TRP A 88 13.25 -22.75 13.46
CA TRP A 88 13.25 -23.88 12.53
C TRP A 88 14.36 -23.73 11.50
N THR A 89 15.11 -24.81 11.28
CA THR A 89 16.19 -24.88 10.30
C THR A 89 16.00 -26.02 9.30
N VAL A 90 16.45 -25.78 8.06
CA VAL A 90 16.63 -26.79 7.02
C VAL A 90 18.06 -26.72 6.55
N ASN A 91 18.80 -27.83 6.64
CA ASN A 91 20.24 -27.89 6.33
C ASN A 91 21.07 -26.82 7.09
N GLY A 92 20.68 -26.51 8.33
CA GLY A 92 21.35 -25.51 9.17
C GLY A 92 21.09 -24.06 8.78
N GLN A 93 20.13 -23.79 7.89
CA GLN A 93 19.67 -22.44 7.55
C GLN A 93 18.32 -22.17 8.20
N ILE A 94 18.19 -21.04 8.90
CA ILE A 94 16.92 -20.59 9.51
C ILE A 94 15.89 -20.36 8.40
N GLN A 95 14.69 -20.88 8.61
CA GLN A 95 13.56 -20.64 7.73
C GLN A 95 12.87 -19.34 8.12
N THR A 96 12.82 -18.41 7.18
CA THR A 96 12.19 -17.11 7.36
C THR A 96 11.05 -16.91 6.37
N LYS A 97 10.05 -16.15 6.78
CA LYS A 97 8.94 -15.71 5.94
C LYS A 97 8.79 -14.21 6.11
N LYS A 98 8.95 -13.46 5.03
CA LYS A 98 8.69 -12.02 5.09
C LYS A 98 7.21 -11.77 5.31
N ASN A 99 6.89 -11.03 6.37
CA ASN A 99 5.55 -10.52 6.59
C ASN A 99 5.35 -9.38 5.60
N VAL A 100 4.38 -9.57 4.73
CA VAL A 100 4.00 -8.54 3.78
C VAL A 100 2.69 -7.98 4.27
N ASP A 101 2.68 -6.67 4.47
CA ASP A 101 1.49 -5.94 4.88
C ASP A 101 0.33 -6.35 3.97
N SER A 102 -0.76 -6.85 4.57
CA SER A 102 -2.02 -7.03 3.86
C SER A 102 -2.56 -5.65 3.53
N VAL A 103 -2.14 -5.11 2.40
CA VAL A 103 -2.51 -3.76 1.99
C VAL A 103 -3.87 -3.74 1.32
N GLN A 104 -4.65 -2.70 1.59
CA GLN A 104 -5.82 -2.35 0.80
C GLN A 104 -5.55 -1.02 0.11
N PHE A 105 -5.60 -1.02 -1.21
CA PHE A 105 -5.57 0.21 -1.99
C PHE A 105 -6.91 0.91 -1.86
N VAL A 106 -6.90 2.25 -1.75
CA VAL A 106 -8.14 3.03 -1.71
C VAL A 106 -8.93 2.79 -3.00
N ASP A 107 -10.15 2.31 -2.85
CA ASP A 107 -11.07 2.11 -3.96
C ASP A 107 -11.82 3.41 -4.25
N PHE A 108 -11.50 4.02 -5.39
CA PHE A 108 -12.17 5.23 -5.84
C PHE A 108 -13.47 4.95 -6.61
N SER A 109 -13.88 3.68 -6.79
CA SER A 109 -15.03 3.34 -7.62
C SER A 109 -16.35 3.93 -7.12
N SER A 110 -16.47 4.18 -5.81
CA SER A 110 -17.65 4.81 -5.22
C SER A 110 -17.84 6.27 -5.61
N TYR A 111 -16.79 6.93 -6.09
CA TYR A 111 -16.82 8.34 -6.49
C TYR A 111 -17.06 8.52 -8.00
N PHE A 112 -17.28 7.42 -8.74
CA PHE A 112 -17.55 7.47 -10.18
C PHE A 112 -18.85 8.19 -10.51
N ASN A 113 -18.83 8.98 -11.59
CA ASN A 113 -19.95 9.81 -12.06
C ASN A 113 -20.51 10.74 -10.97
N THR A 114 -19.70 11.02 -9.93
CA THR A 114 -20.06 11.94 -8.87
C THR A 114 -19.62 13.32 -9.31
N ASP A 115 -20.51 14.31 -9.22
CA ASP A 115 -20.12 15.68 -9.51
C ASP A 115 -19.05 16.15 -8.50
N LEU A 116 -18.12 16.98 -8.96
CA LEU A 116 -17.00 17.49 -8.17
C LEU A 116 -17.47 18.17 -6.87
N HIS A 117 -18.67 18.75 -6.86
CA HIS A 117 -19.24 19.39 -5.67
C HIS A 117 -19.65 18.36 -4.62
N THR A 118 -20.31 17.29 -5.03
CA THR A 118 -20.65 16.15 -4.16
C THR A 118 -19.41 15.45 -3.66
N PHE A 119 -18.41 15.23 -4.52
CA PHE A 119 -17.12 14.66 -4.13
C PHE A 119 -16.39 15.54 -3.10
N ALA A 120 -16.29 16.85 -3.36
CA ALA A 120 -15.66 17.79 -2.44
C ALA A 120 -16.38 17.86 -1.08
N LYS A 121 -17.72 17.79 -1.06
CA LYS A 121 -18.49 17.69 0.19
C LYS A 121 -18.20 16.42 0.97
N GLN A 122 -18.04 15.29 0.29
CA GLN A 122 -17.67 14.01 0.93
C GLN A 122 -16.27 14.09 1.57
N LEU A 123 -15.37 14.89 1.00
CA LEU A 123 -14.08 15.24 1.61
C LEU A 123 -14.15 16.33 2.70
N GLY A 124 -15.34 16.89 2.98
CA GLY A 124 -15.57 17.90 4.01
C GLY A 124 -15.38 19.36 3.57
N TYR A 125 -15.31 19.65 2.27
CA TYR A 125 -15.22 21.03 1.76
C TYR A 125 -16.57 21.74 1.71
N SER A 126 -16.57 23.05 1.96
CA SER A 126 -17.73 23.91 1.74
C SER A 126 -17.88 24.32 0.27
N GLU A 127 -19.11 24.61 -0.15
CA GLU A 127 -19.45 25.15 -1.48
C GLU A 127 -18.64 26.40 -1.82
N GLU A 128 -18.46 27.30 -0.85
CA GLU A 128 -17.69 28.54 -1.02
C GLU A 128 -16.20 28.27 -1.28
N SER A 129 -15.61 27.29 -0.59
CA SER A 129 -14.22 26.90 -0.80
C SER A 129 -14.02 26.32 -2.20
N LEU A 130 -14.98 25.53 -2.68
CA LEU A 130 -14.94 24.95 -4.01
C LEU A 130 -15.10 26.01 -5.11
N ALA A 131 -16.07 26.91 -4.98
CA ALA A 131 -16.28 28.01 -5.94
C ALA A 131 -15.02 28.90 -6.08
N ASN A 132 -14.35 29.20 -4.96
CA ASN A 132 -13.10 29.94 -4.98
C ASN A 132 -11.96 29.18 -5.68
N LYS A 133 -11.88 27.85 -5.51
CA LYS A 133 -10.88 27.03 -6.23
C LYS A 133 -11.17 26.94 -7.72
N ILE A 134 -12.44 26.80 -8.09
CA ILE A 134 -12.86 26.79 -9.50
C ILE A 134 -12.47 28.10 -10.17
N ALA A 135 -12.74 29.23 -9.51
CA ALA A 135 -12.36 30.56 -10.00
C ALA A 135 -10.84 30.81 -10.09
N MET A 136 -10.02 30.04 -9.36
CA MET A 136 -8.56 30.12 -9.38
C MET A 136 -7.89 29.16 -10.38
N SER A 137 -8.65 28.24 -10.98
CA SER A 137 -8.14 27.30 -11.98
C SER A 137 -7.71 28.03 -13.27
N ARG A 138 -6.69 27.52 -13.96
CA ARG A 138 -6.12 28.19 -15.15
C ARG A 138 -6.89 27.73 -16.40
N HIS A 139 -7.39 28.67 -17.19
CA HIS A 139 -8.21 28.49 -18.42
C HIS A 139 -7.74 27.47 -19.50
N THR A 140 -6.59 26.82 -19.35
CA THR A 140 -6.09 25.84 -20.34
C THR A 140 -6.18 24.39 -19.88
N LEU A 141 -6.21 24.15 -18.57
CA LEU A 141 -6.35 22.85 -17.91
C LEU A 141 -6.97 23.16 -16.54
N GLU A 142 -8.21 22.74 -16.31
CA GLU A 142 -8.92 23.07 -15.08
C GLU A 142 -8.41 22.18 -13.94
N LEU A 143 -7.27 22.59 -13.38
CA LEU A 143 -6.63 21.94 -12.24
C LEU A 143 -7.30 22.40 -10.93
N TYR A 144 -7.89 21.44 -10.20
CA TYR A 144 -8.50 21.64 -8.89
C TYR A 144 -7.70 20.89 -7.81
N THR A 145 -7.11 21.63 -6.87
CA THR A 145 -6.35 21.02 -5.76
C THR A 145 -7.14 21.07 -4.45
N PHE A 146 -7.27 19.92 -3.79
CA PHE A 146 -7.92 19.70 -2.50
C PHE A 146 -6.90 19.26 -1.46
N PRO A 147 -6.45 20.13 -0.54
CA PRO A 147 -5.59 19.73 0.59
C PRO A 147 -6.36 18.88 1.61
N TYR A 148 -6.61 17.61 1.29
CA TYR A 148 -7.07 16.58 2.23
C TYR A 148 -6.02 15.47 2.27
N GLY A 149 -5.60 15.03 3.46
CA GLY A 149 -4.44 14.13 3.56
C GLY A 149 -3.19 14.85 3.07
N GLY A 150 -2.42 14.34 2.12
CA GLY A 150 -1.28 15.00 1.48
C GLY A 150 -1.66 15.85 0.25
N GLY A 151 -2.95 15.98 -0.06
CA GLY A 151 -3.46 16.78 -1.18
C GLY A 151 -3.90 15.94 -2.38
N ILE A 152 -5.17 16.04 -2.76
CA ILE A 152 -5.74 15.41 -3.95
C ILE A 152 -5.84 16.48 -5.04
N SER A 153 -5.25 16.26 -6.20
CA SER A 153 -5.40 17.15 -7.36
C SER A 153 -6.20 16.46 -8.46
N PHE A 154 -7.11 17.22 -9.05
CA PHE A 154 -7.95 16.79 -10.17
C PHE A 154 -7.61 17.66 -11.35
N ILE A 155 -7.34 17.04 -12.49
CA ILE A 155 -7.19 17.72 -13.76
C ILE A 155 -8.38 17.29 -14.61
N ASP A 156 -9.27 18.25 -14.86
CA ASP A 156 -10.33 18.10 -15.86
C ASP A 156 -9.72 18.48 -17.22
N ASP A 157 -9.49 17.48 -18.09
CA ASP A 157 -8.99 17.69 -19.44
C ASP A 157 -10.15 17.93 -20.44
N ASP A 158 -11.42 17.93 -19.99
CA ASP A 158 -12.59 18.29 -20.83
C ASP A 158 -12.98 19.77 -20.68
N PRO A 159 -12.69 20.63 -21.68
CA PRO A 159 -13.09 22.02 -21.65
C PRO A 159 -14.60 22.25 -21.89
N ASN A 160 -15.39 21.21 -22.16
CA ASN A 160 -16.77 21.34 -22.68
C ASN A 160 -17.88 21.06 -21.66
N THR A 161 -17.58 20.63 -20.43
CA THR A 161 -18.61 20.28 -19.45
C THR A 161 -18.82 21.39 -18.42
N ASP A 162 -20.02 21.98 -18.39
CA ASP A 162 -20.49 22.89 -17.32
C ASP A 162 -20.55 22.22 -15.92
N TYR A 163 -20.36 20.89 -15.88
CA TYR A 163 -20.35 20.07 -14.69
C TYR A 163 -19.04 19.27 -14.64
N HIS A 164 -18.14 19.65 -13.73
CA HIS A 164 -16.95 18.87 -13.44
C HIS A 164 -17.38 17.58 -12.74
N TYR A 165 -17.18 16.44 -13.38
CA TYR A 165 -17.54 15.13 -12.84
C TYR A 165 -16.29 14.30 -12.59
N ILE A 166 -16.30 13.56 -11.49
CA ILE A 166 -15.24 12.61 -11.16
C ILE A 166 -15.47 11.36 -12.02
N PHE A 167 -14.57 11.14 -12.98
CA PHE A 167 -14.61 10.04 -13.95
C PHE A 167 -15.93 9.98 -14.76
N LEU A 168 -16.28 11.06 -15.48
CA LEU A 168 -17.36 11.01 -16.48
C LEU A 168 -16.88 10.29 -17.74
N LYS A 169 -17.74 9.43 -18.27
CA LYS A 169 -17.53 8.74 -19.53
C LYS A 169 -18.10 9.57 -20.67
N ASP A 170 -17.30 9.86 -21.69
CA ASP A 170 -17.77 10.51 -22.92
C ASP A 170 -18.65 9.55 -23.77
N GLU A 171 -19.16 10.03 -24.91
CA GLU A 171 -20.02 9.23 -25.80
C GLU A 171 -19.32 8.01 -26.42
N ASN A 172 -17.98 8.04 -26.52
CA ASN A 172 -17.16 6.95 -27.07
C ASN A 172 -16.75 5.93 -26.01
N GLY A 173 -16.85 6.34 -24.76
CA GLY A 173 -16.55 5.55 -23.61
C GLY A 173 -15.24 5.85 -22.93
N ASP A 174 -14.60 6.94 -23.33
CA ASP A 174 -13.33 7.41 -22.80
C ASP A 174 -13.61 8.30 -21.58
N PHE A 175 -12.78 8.19 -20.55
CA PHE A 175 -12.84 9.08 -19.39
C PHE A 175 -12.00 10.32 -19.68
N SER A 176 -12.60 11.50 -19.58
CA SER A 176 -11.94 12.75 -19.96
C SER A 176 -11.02 13.33 -18.88
N ASN A 177 -10.95 12.75 -17.68
CA ASN A 177 -10.39 13.41 -16.50
C ASN A 177 -9.25 12.60 -15.86
N GLN A 178 -8.15 13.27 -15.50
CA GLN A 178 -7.02 12.69 -14.79
C GLN A 178 -7.08 13.07 -13.29
N MET A 179 -6.96 12.09 -12.41
CA MET A 179 -6.97 12.32 -10.96
C MET A 179 -5.61 11.99 -10.35
N SER A 180 -4.72 12.97 -10.26
CA SER A 180 -3.47 12.80 -9.51
C SER A 180 -3.73 12.98 -8.03
N PHE A 181 -3.88 11.87 -7.30
CA PHE A 181 -3.64 11.90 -5.86
C PHE A 181 -2.18 12.23 -5.63
N ILE A 182 -1.84 13.22 -4.79
CA ILE A 182 -0.44 13.49 -4.44
C ILE A 182 -0.34 13.24 -2.94
N ALA A 183 0.09 12.04 -2.58
CA ALA A 183 0.43 11.74 -1.20
C ALA A 183 1.71 12.51 -0.83
N THR A 184 1.65 13.79 -0.44
CA THR A 184 2.88 14.48 0.01
C THR A 184 3.31 13.97 1.38
N GLY A 185 4.21 12.98 1.39
CA GLY A 185 4.86 12.47 2.60
C GLY A 185 4.07 11.43 3.39
N ASN A 186 3.01 10.83 2.82
CA ASN A 186 2.28 9.73 3.49
C ASN A 186 1.60 8.75 2.51
N LEU A 187 2.30 7.67 2.17
CA LEU A 187 1.77 6.58 1.34
C LEU A 187 0.52 5.89 1.92
N LYS A 188 0.26 6.00 3.23
CA LYS A 188 -0.87 5.32 3.90
C LYS A 188 -2.23 5.82 3.42
N GLU A 189 -2.26 7.00 2.82
CA GLU A 189 -3.46 7.56 2.22
C GLU A 189 -3.81 6.92 0.88
N LEU A 190 -2.83 6.30 0.22
CA LEU A 190 -2.97 5.61 -1.06
C LEU A 190 -3.14 4.11 -0.87
N ILE A 191 -2.33 3.57 0.05
CA ILE A 191 -2.19 2.16 0.35
C ILE A 191 -2.38 2.00 1.86
N THR A 192 -3.59 1.65 2.26
CA THR A 192 -3.90 1.40 3.67
C THR A 192 -3.30 0.07 4.11
N GLY A 193 -2.98 -0.06 5.40
CA GLY A 193 -2.32 -1.25 5.95
C GLY A 193 -0.80 -1.20 5.93
N LEU A 194 -0.19 -0.18 5.31
CA LEU A 194 1.24 0.07 5.42
C LEU A 194 1.62 0.41 6.87
N THR A 195 2.61 -0.30 7.40
CA THR A 195 3.11 -0.13 8.77
C THR A 195 4.12 1.02 8.88
N LYS A 196 5.03 1.16 7.91
CA LYS A 196 6.06 2.21 7.83
C LYS A 196 5.55 3.49 7.16
N GLU A 197 6.22 4.61 7.40
CA GLU A 197 5.97 5.89 6.70
C GLU A 197 6.71 5.97 5.35
N GLU A 198 7.83 5.27 5.24
CA GLU A 198 8.70 5.28 4.07
C GLU A 198 9.08 3.85 3.68
N TYR A 199 9.19 3.59 2.37
CA TYR A 199 9.55 2.27 1.84
C TYR A 199 10.58 2.37 0.72
N THR A 200 11.42 1.35 0.62
CA THR A 200 12.21 1.15 -0.59
C THR A 200 11.32 0.67 -1.74
N ALA A 201 11.73 0.94 -2.99
CA ALA A 201 10.99 0.43 -4.15
C ALA A 201 10.89 -1.09 -4.17
N SER A 202 11.92 -1.79 -3.69
CA SER A 202 11.89 -3.26 -3.63
C SER A 202 10.93 -3.79 -2.57
N GLU A 203 10.76 -3.11 -1.44
CA GLU A 203 9.73 -3.47 -0.46
C GLU A 203 8.32 -3.25 -1.03
N LEU A 204 8.06 -2.08 -1.64
CA LEU A 204 6.75 -1.81 -2.25
C LEU A 204 6.46 -2.75 -3.42
N GLU A 205 7.44 -3.05 -4.28
CA GLU A 205 7.28 -3.99 -5.39
C GLU A 205 6.77 -5.35 -4.91
N GLU A 206 7.30 -5.85 -3.79
CA GLU A 206 6.87 -7.10 -3.19
C GLU A 206 5.46 -7.00 -2.59
N ILE A 207 5.17 -5.91 -1.87
CA ILE A 207 3.85 -5.63 -1.30
C ILE A 207 2.77 -5.63 -2.38
N VAL A 208 2.96 -4.86 -3.45
CA VAL A 208 1.96 -4.73 -4.52
C VAL A 208 1.82 -6.03 -5.31
N ARG A 209 2.91 -6.79 -5.52
CA ARG A 209 2.88 -8.09 -6.17
C ARG A 209 2.05 -9.11 -5.41
N GLN A 210 2.15 -9.14 -4.08
CA GLN A 210 1.36 -10.05 -3.25
C GLN A 210 -0.10 -9.63 -3.14
N ALA A 211 -0.38 -8.33 -3.20
CA ALA A 211 -1.75 -7.82 -3.27
C ALA A 211 -2.44 -8.17 -4.61
N GLY A 212 -1.70 -8.64 -5.61
CA GLY A 212 -2.24 -9.04 -6.92
C GLY A 212 -2.12 -7.97 -7.99
N ALA A 213 -1.27 -6.96 -7.80
CA ALA A 213 -0.97 -5.98 -8.84
C ALA A 213 -0.29 -6.64 -10.05
N THR A 214 -0.52 -6.06 -11.21
CA THR A 214 -0.02 -6.50 -12.52
C THR A 214 0.83 -5.39 -13.15
N ASN A 215 1.47 -5.64 -14.29
CA ASN A 215 2.29 -4.67 -15.03
C ASN A 215 3.30 -3.88 -14.18
N ILE A 216 3.87 -4.55 -13.17
CA ILE A 216 4.78 -3.93 -12.20
C ILE A 216 6.12 -3.61 -12.88
N GLN A 217 6.52 -2.34 -12.86
CA GLN A 217 7.78 -1.83 -13.38
C GLN A 217 8.50 -0.98 -12.34
N LYS A 218 9.75 -1.33 -12.04
CA LYS A 218 10.61 -0.57 -11.14
C LYS A 218 11.74 0.09 -11.93
N THR A 219 11.93 1.39 -11.72
CA THR A 219 12.99 2.19 -12.33
C THR A 219 13.81 2.89 -11.25
N GLU A 220 15.13 2.71 -11.27
CA GLU A 220 16.07 3.42 -10.40
C GLU A 220 17.15 4.08 -11.26
N LYS A 221 17.34 5.39 -11.11
CA LYS A 221 18.28 6.17 -11.92
C LYS A 221 19.05 7.17 -11.07
N ALA A 222 20.32 7.39 -11.41
CA ALA A 222 21.13 8.47 -10.86
C ALA A 222 21.54 9.44 -11.98
N GLU A 223 21.34 10.74 -11.76
CA GLU A 223 21.70 11.79 -12.71
C GLU A 223 22.58 12.85 -12.06
N LYS A 224 23.43 13.49 -12.86
CA LYS A 224 24.15 14.70 -12.48
C LYS A 224 23.31 15.92 -12.84
N GLU A 225 22.94 16.70 -11.84
CA GLU A 225 22.24 17.97 -12.03
C GLU A 225 23.22 19.12 -11.74
N MET A 226 23.30 20.07 -12.67
CA MET A 226 24.13 21.25 -12.52
C MET A 226 23.58 22.13 -11.39
N VAL A 227 24.46 22.56 -10.49
CA VAL A 227 24.08 23.52 -9.44
C VAL A 227 24.03 24.91 -10.07
N MET A 228 22.91 25.60 -9.90
CA MET A 228 22.74 26.98 -10.35
C MET A 228 23.16 27.95 -9.25
N GLY A 229 23.97 28.94 -9.59
CA GLY A 229 24.33 30.07 -8.73
C GLY A 229 23.46 31.28 -9.01
N LEU A 230 23.63 32.34 -8.22
CA LEU A 230 22.98 33.63 -8.44
C LEU A 230 24.04 34.67 -8.81
N SER A 231 23.80 35.40 -9.91
CA SER A 231 24.64 36.53 -10.33
C SER A 231 23.78 37.54 -11.11
N ASP A 232 23.97 38.84 -10.82
CA ASP A 232 23.28 39.97 -11.48
C ASP A 232 21.78 39.76 -11.71
N GLY A 233 21.07 39.28 -10.69
CA GLY A 233 19.61 39.11 -10.70
C GLY A 233 19.10 37.90 -11.48
N GLY A 234 19.98 36.98 -11.91
CA GLY A 234 19.61 35.75 -12.62
C GLY A 234 20.30 34.49 -12.08
N PHE A 235 19.75 33.35 -12.49
CA PHE A 235 20.38 32.05 -12.27
C PHE A 235 21.49 31.82 -13.30
N VAL A 236 22.69 31.47 -12.83
CA VAL A 236 23.84 31.17 -13.69
C VAL A 236 24.32 29.73 -13.48
N PRO A 237 24.68 28.99 -14.54
CA PRO A 237 25.39 27.72 -14.43
C PRO A 237 26.61 27.81 -13.52
N THR A 238 26.83 26.82 -12.68
CA THR A 238 28.12 26.64 -11.99
C THR A 238 28.83 25.40 -12.53
N ASP A 239 30.15 25.32 -12.33
CA ASP A 239 30.93 24.10 -12.61
C ASP A 239 30.72 22.99 -11.56
N ASN A 240 29.80 23.19 -10.61
CA ASN A 240 29.45 22.22 -9.58
C ASN A 240 28.23 21.40 -10.01
N TYR A 241 28.26 20.12 -9.70
CA TYR A 241 27.16 19.18 -9.95
C TYR A 241 26.76 18.51 -8.66
N ARG A 242 25.46 18.26 -8.49
CA ARG A 242 24.91 17.38 -7.46
C ARG A 242 24.39 16.11 -8.10
N MET A 243 24.51 14.99 -7.40
CA MET A 243 23.84 13.76 -7.79
C MET A 243 22.37 13.82 -7.35
N ARG A 244 21.46 13.50 -8.25
CA ARG A 244 20.06 13.17 -7.92
C ARG A 244 19.82 11.71 -8.19
N TYR A 245 19.12 11.08 -7.26
CA TYR A 245 18.64 9.71 -7.38
C TYR A 245 17.12 9.76 -7.54
N TYR A 246 16.64 8.98 -8.49
CA TYR A 246 15.23 8.86 -8.85
C TYR A 246 14.84 7.40 -8.65
N THR A 247 13.76 7.19 -7.92
CA THR A 247 13.13 5.90 -7.72
C THR A 247 11.70 6.00 -8.21
N LYS A 248 11.26 5.06 -9.04
CA LYS A 248 9.90 4.99 -9.56
C LYS A 248 9.41 3.54 -9.53
N LEU A 249 8.18 3.33 -9.07
CA LEU A 249 7.47 2.06 -9.10
C LEU A 249 6.10 2.29 -9.75
N GLU A 250 5.87 1.61 -10.86
CA GLU A 250 4.62 1.65 -11.62
C GLU A 250 3.95 0.28 -11.54
N PHE A 251 2.63 0.22 -11.38
CA PHE A 251 1.88 -1.03 -11.37
C PHE A 251 0.39 -0.82 -11.58
N ASP A 252 -0.29 -1.88 -12.00
CA ASP A 252 -1.71 -1.87 -12.31
C ASP A 252 -2.48 -2.69 -11.28
N TYR A 253 -3.45 -2.09 -10.61
CA TYR A 253 -4.28 -2.76 -9.62
C TYR A 253 -5.74 -2.28 -9.70
N ASN A 254 -6.69 -3.21 -9.73
CA ASN A 254 -8.14 -2.93 -9.79
C ASN A 254 -8.58 -1.93 -10.89
N GLY A 255 -7.92 -1.94 -12.05
CA GLY A 255 -8.23 -1.02 -13.16
C GLY A 255 -7.56 0.35 -13.06
N TYR A 256 -6.60 0.52 -12.14
CA TYR A 256 -5.83 1.75 -11.98
C TYR A 256 -4.34 1.52 -12.14
N HIS A 257 -3.66 2.46 -12.79
CA HIS A 257 -2.22 2.57 -12.91
C HIS A 257 -1.69 3.45 -11.78
N TYR A 258 -0.97 2.85 -10.86
CA TYR A 258 -0.30 3.54 -9.77
C TYR A 258 1.11 3.91 -10.21
N MET A 259 1.52 5.14 -9.93
CA MET A 259 2.85 5.65 -10.17
C MET A 259 3.40 6.21 -8.87
N LEU A 260 4.29 5.47 -8.21
CA LEU A 260 4.92 5.90 -6.97
C LEU A 260 6.35 6.32 -7.26
N ASP A 261 6.74 7.53 -6.89
CA ASP A 261 8.07 8.04 -7.16
C ASP A 261 8.67 8.83 -6.00
N SER A 262 9.99 9.02 -6.07
CA SER A 262 10.72 9.85 -5.13
C SER A 262 12.03 10.32 -5.74
N VAL A 263 12.42 11.55 -5.37
CA VAL A 263 13.64 12.20 -5.85
C VAL A 263 14.44 12.73 -4.67
N GLY A 264 15.72 12.34 -4.57
CA GLY A 264 16.56 12.71 -3.44
C GLY A 264 18.05 12.83 -3.74
N SER A 265 18.80 13.26 -2.73
CA SER A 265 20.27 13.34 -2.75
C SER A 265 20.96 11.99 -2.50
N HIS A 266 20.21 10.99 -2.08
CA HIS A 266 20.57 9.58 -1.87
C HIS A 266 19.42 8.73 -2.40
N ASN A 267 19.58 7.39 -2.52
CA ASN A 267 18.51 6.47 -2.93
C ASN A 267 17.23 6.76 -2.16
N PRO A 268 16.24 7.43 -2.78
CA PRO A 268 15.17 8.04 -2.02
C PRO A 268 14.11 6.98 -1.73
N LEU A 269 13.63 6.99 -0.49
CA LEU A 269 12.48 6.17 -0.10
C LEU A 269 11.23 6.77 -0.75
N ILE A 270 10.35 5.89 -1.23
CA ILE A 270 9.09 6.28 -1.82
C ILE A 270 8.17 6.76 -0.70
N ARG A 271 7.59 7.93 -0.91
CA ARG A 271 6.66 8.59 0.03
C ARG A 271 5.50 9.32 -0.68
N GLU A 272 5.57 9.41 -2.00
CA GLU A 272 4.61 10.10 -2.87
C GLU A 272 4.14 9.11 -3.94
N GLY A 273 2.97 9.38 -4.49
CA GLY A 273 2.44 8.55 -5.54
C GLY A 273 1.15 9.10 -6.13
N GLU A 274 1.02 8.88 -7.42
CA GLU A 274 -0.09 9.25 -8.29
C GLU A 274 -0.87 8.00 -8.73
N ILE A 275 -2.13 8.21 -9.12
CA ILE A 275 -2.99 7.15 -9.65
C ILE A 275 -3.60 7.65 -10.94
N HIS A 276 -3.63 6.80 -11.94
CA HIS A 276 -4.36 6.99 -13.18
C HIS A 276 -5.26 5.78 -13.40
N ARG A 277 -6.29 5.89 -14.23
CA ARG A 277 -7.12 4.74 -14.59
C ARG A 277 -6.57 4.06 -15.85
N ILE A 278 -6.69 2.73 -15.96
CA ILE A 278 -6.24 1.94 -17.11
C ILE A 278 -7.45 1.52 -17.92
N ASP A 279 -7.86 2.38 -18.84
CA ASP A 279 -8.85 2.08 -19.87
C ASP A 279 -8.27 2.52 -21.22
#